data_AF-V6J3I2-F1
#
_entry.id   AF-V6J3I2-F1
#
_cell.length_a   1.000
_cell.length_b   1.000
_cell.length_c   1.000
_cell.angle_alpha   90.00
_cell.angle_beta   90.00
_cell.angle_gamma   90.00
#
_symmetry.space_group_name_H-M   'P 1'
#
loop_
_entity.id
_entity.type
_entity.pdbx_description
1 polymer ?
#
loop_
_entity_poly.entity_id
_entity_poly.type
_entity_poly.pdbx_seq_one_letter_code
_entity_poly.pdbx_strand_id
1 'polypeptide(L)' 'MNLSEIKPYIDKRVRLTTTSGSVLVGDLVNYVPELDDDDNLIESINLIPDDSDKLNYGYNFNLNEIKKLELI' A
#
# COMPACT_ATOMS: atom_id res chain seq x y z
N MET A 1 -2.90 8.59 -4.09
CA MET A 1 -1.85 9.12 -3.20
C MET A 1 -0.53 9.26 -3.96
N ASN A 2 0.46 9.91 -3.37
CA ASN A 2 1.85 10.00 -3.82
C ASN A 2 2.84 9.61 -2.69
N LEU A 3 4.13 9.50 -3.02
CA LEU A 3 5.19 9.13 -2.07
C LEU A 3 5.23 9.99 -0.81
N SER A 4 5.06 11.32 -0.92
CA SER A 4 5.13 12.22 0.24
C SER A 4 3.98 11.99 1.21
N GLU A 5 2.81 11.60 0.70
CA GLU A 5 1.63 11.28 1.50
C GLU A 5 1.78 9.94 2.23
N ILE A 6 2.39 8.92 1.59
CA ILE A 6 2.51 7.59 2.19
C ILE A 6 3.74 7.43 3.09
N LYS A 7 4.80 8.23 2.88
CA LYS A 7 6.08 8.10 3.60
C LYS A 7 5.95 8.06 5.14
N PRO A 8 5.08 8.85 5.78
CA PRO A 8 4.90 8.79 7.24
C PRO A 8 4.33 7.46 7.76
N TYR A 9 3.74 6.66 6.87
CA TYR A 9 3.04 5.42 7.19
C TYR A 9 3.87 4.17 6.88
N ILE A 10 4.99 4.29 6.16
CA ILE A 10 5.87 3.16 5.84
C ILE A 10 6.45 2.59 7.14
N ASP A 11 6.51 1.26 7.21
CA ASP A 11 6.89 0.45 8.37
C ASP A 11 6.00 0.71 9.60
N LYS A 12 4.75 1.15 9.37
CA LYS A 12 3.72 1.32 10.38
C LYS A 12 2.54 0.42 10.11
N ARG A 13 1.86 0.08 11.20
CA ARG A 13 0.53 -0.51 11.16
C ARG A 13 -0.48 0.55 10.76
N VAL A 14 -1.30 0.24 9.76
CA VAL A 14 -2.28 1.16 9.20
C VAL A 14 -3.62 0.49 8.93
N ARG A 15 -4.65 1.33 8.87
CA ARG A 15 -5.88 1.04 8.13
C ARG A 15 -5.77 1.68 6.76
N LEU A 16 -5.79 0.85 5.72
CA LEU A 16 -5.80 1.27 4.31
C LEU A 16 -7.22 1.21 3.77
N THR A 17 -7.72 2.33 3.23
CA THR A 17 -8.96 2.39 2.46
C THR A 17 -8.64 2.59 0.98
N THR A 18 -9.11 1.70 0.12
CA THR A 18 -8.93 1.81 -1.33
C THR A 18 -9.93 2.80 -1.94
N THR A 19 -9.69 3.21 -3.19
CA THR A 19 -10.62 4.02 -3.98
C THR A 19 -11.94 3.30 -4.27
N SER A 20 -11.91 1.96 -4.36
CA SER A 20 -13.11 1.10 -4.47
C SER A 20 -13.91 0.98 -3.18
N GLY A 21 -13.38 1.46 -2.04
CA GLY A 21 -14.06 1.42 -0.75
C GLY A 21 -13.74 0.20 0.12
N SER A 22 -12.87 -0.71 -0.34
CA SER A 22 -12.36 -1.80 0.49
C SER A 22 -11.48 -1.26 1.62
N VAL A 23 -11.55 -1.90 2.78
CA VAL A 23 -10.76 -1.53 3.97
C VAL A 23 -9.96 -2.73 4.42
N LEU A 24 -8.66 -2.52 4.59
CA LEU A 24 -7.70 -3.53 5.05
C LEU A 24 -6.90 -2.96 6.22
N VAL A 25 -6.49 -3.83 7.13
CA VAL A 25 -5.61 -3.48 8.25
C VAL A 25 -4.38 -4.34 8.19
N GLY A 26 -3.21 -3.73 8.35
CA GLY A 26 -1.94 -4.43 8.25
C GLY A 26 -0.74 -3.50 8.36
N ASP A 27 0.44 -4.07 8.17
CA ASP A 27 1.70 -3.33 8.14
C ASP A 27 1.99 -2.85 6.71
N LEU A 28 2.14 -1.53 6.54
CA LEU A 28 2.48 -0.93 5.26
C LEU A 28 3.99 -0.97 5.06
N VAL A 29 4.46 -1.70 4.06
CA VAL A 29 5.88 -2.00 3.86
C VAL A 29 6.27 -1.88 2.38
N ASN A 30 7.58 -1.74 2.11
CA ASN A 30 8.17 -1.88 0.78
C ASN A 30 7.55 -0.98 -0.30
N TYR A 31 7.97 0.28 -0.34
CA TYR A 31 7.67 1.18 -1.46
C TYR A 31 8.47 0.75 -2.70
N VAL A 32 7.79 0.56 -3.83
CA VAL A 32 8.40 0.08 -5.07
C VAL A 32 8.05 1.03 -6.23
N PRO A 33 9.03 1.81 -6.73
CA PRO A 33 8.91 2.53 -7.99
C PRO A 33 9.39 1.66 -9.16
N GLU A 34 8.58 1.52 -10.20
CA GLU A 34 8.88 0.74 -11.41
C GLU A 34 8.51 1.54 -12.67
N LEU A 35 9.19 1.29 -13.78
CA LEU A 35 8.78 1.79 -15.10
C LEU A 35 8.05 0.67 -15.83
N ASP A 36 6.90 0.97 -16.42
CA ASP A 36 6.22 0.02 -17.32
C ASP A 36 6.87 -0.03 -18.71
N ASP A 37 6.34 -0.88 -19.59
CA ASP A 37 6.84 -1.07 -20.96
C ASP A 37 6.77 0.21 -21.81
N ASP A 38 6.00 1.21 -21.39
CA ASP A 38 5.79 2.50 -22.04
C ASP A 38 6.56 3.64 -21.32
N ASP A 39 7.54 3.31 -20.48
CA ASP A 39 8.34 4.24 -19.66
C ASP A 39 7.51 5.10 -18.68
N ASN A 40 6.29 4.69 -18.32
CA ASN A 40 5.50 5.37 -17.30
C ASN A 40 5.95 4.93 -15.90
N LEU A 41 6.14 5.91 -15.01
CA LEU A 41 6.41 5.63 -13.60
C LEU A 41 5.16 5.09 -12.91
N ILE A 42 5.24 3.85 -12.45
CA ILE A 42 4.28 3.21 -11.57
C ILE A 42 4.86 3.17 -10.17
N GLU A 43 4.12 3.74 -9.22
CA GLU A 43 4.49 3.75 -7.81
C GLU A 43 3.54 2.83 -7.04
N SER A 44 4.09 1.84 -6.32
CA SER A 44 3.30 0.90 -5.53
C SER A 44 3.86 0.73 -4.10
N ILE A 45 3.04 0.14 -3.22
CA ILE A 45 3.37 -0.15 -1.83
C ILE A 45 2.74 -1.48 -1.43
N ASN A 46 3.40 -2.23 -0.55
CA ASN A 46 2.86 -3.48 -0.04
C ASN A 46 2.16 -3.29 1.31
N LEU A 47 1.10 -4.06 1.54
CA LEU A 47 0.43 -4.18 2.83
C LEU A 47 0.44 -5.64 3.25
N ILE A 48 1.00 -5.94 4.42
CA ILE A 48 0.91 -7.27 5.03
C ILE A 48 -0.32 -7.27 5.95
N PRO A 49 -1.44 -7.91 5.56
CA PRO A 49 -2.69 -7.84 6.31
C PRO A 49 -2.64 -8.68 7.59
N ASP A 50 -3.38 -8.27 8.61
CA ASP A 50 -3.46 -9.00 9.90
C ASP A 50 -4.02 -10.41 9.76
N ASP A 51 -5.05 -10.57 8.92
CA ASP A 51 -5.75 -11.84 8.69
C ASP A 51 -5.00 -12.75 7.68
N SER A 52 -3.72 -12.49 7.40
CA SER A 52 -2.89 -13.42 6.62
C SER A 52 -2.55 -14.65 7.47
N ASP A 53 -3.51 -15.56 7.59
CA ASP A 53 -3.30 -16.89 8.13
C ASP A 53 -2.20 -17.60 7.30
N LYS A 54 -0.99 -17.59 7.86
CA LYS A 54 0.11 -18.55 7.63
C LYS A 54 0.86 -18.53 6.29
N LEU A 55 0.61 -17.58 5.41
CA LEU A 55 1.44 -17.35 4.23
C LEU A 55 1.64 -15.85 4.09
N ASN A 56 2.89 -15.36 4.22
CA ASN A 56 3.32 -13.95 4.16
C ASN A 56 3.02 -13.25 2.81
N TYR A 57 1.86 -13.47 2.20
CA TYR A 57 1.43 -12.80 0.99
C TYR A 57 0.96 -11.39 1.37
N GLY A 58 1.81 -10.40 1.10
CA GLY A 58 1.41 -9.01 1.10
C GLY A 58 0.53 -8.71 -0.11
N TYR A 59 -0.38 -7.76 0.03
CA TYR A 59 -1.07 -7.14 -1.09
C TYR A 59 -0.22 -6.01 -1.63
N ASN A 60 -0.03 -5.96 -2.94
CA ASN A 60 0.56 -4.79 -3.61
C ASN A 60 -0.57 -3.84 -4.03
N PHE A 61 -0.39 -2.55 -3.75
CA PHE A 61 -1.31 -1.48 -4.15
C PHE A 61 -0.55 -0.42 -4.93
N ASN A 62 -1.06 -0.05 -6.10
CA ASN A 62 -0.63 1.17 -6.75
C ASN A 62 -1.05 2.37 -5.89
N LEU A 63 -0.22 3.41 -5.83
CA LEU A 63 -0.54 4.57 -4.97
C LEU A 63 -1.84 5.28 -5.40
N ASN A 64 -2.23 5.17 -6.67
CA ASN A 64 -3.49 5.69 -7.20
C ASN A 64 -4.74 4.91 -6.73
N GLU A 65 -4.58 3.67 -6.27
CA GLU A 65 -5.67 2.83 -5.71
C GLU A 65 -5.94 3.13 -4.24
N ILE A 66 -5.03 3.85 -3.57
CA ILE A 66 -5.14 4.19 -2.16
C ILE A 66 -5.87 5.52 -2.01
N LYS A 67 -6.99 5.48 -1.30
CA LYS A 67 -7.81 6.65 -0.97
C LYS A 67 -7.43 7.27 0.36
N LYS A 68 -7.14 6.45 1.38
CA LYS A 68 -6.86 6.92 2.75
C LYS A 68 -5.97 5.93 3.50
N LEU A 69 -5.07 6.46 4.32
CA LEU A 69 -4.27 5.73 5.30
C LEU A 69 -4.50 6.36 6.67
N GLU A 70 -4.58 5.52 7.70
CA GLU A 70 -4.73 5.93 9.10
C GLU A 70 -3.82 5.07 9.97
N LEU A 71 -3.06 5.68 10.88
CA LEU A 71 -2.28 4.93 11.86
C LEU A 71 -3.20 4.27 12.89
N ILE A 72 -2.80 3.11 13.39
CA ILE A 72 -3.50 2.35 14.43
C ILE A 72 -2.59 2.15 15.63
#